data_AF-A0A9P9JJI2-F1
#
_entry.id   AF-A0A9P9JJI2-F1
#
_cell.length_a   1.000
_cell.length_b   1.000
_cell.length_c   1.000
_cell.angle_alpha   90.00
_cell.angle_beta   90.00
_cell.angle_gamma   90.00
#
_symmetry.space_group_name_H-M   'P 1'
#
loop_
_entity.id
_entity.type
_entity.pdbx_description
1 polymer ?
#
loop_
_entity_poly.entity_id
_entity_poly.type
_entity_poly.pdbx_seq_one_letter_code
_entity_poly.pdbx_strand_id
1 'polypeptide(L)' 'MACCNSHDSHLAKRQAELLNKRGAQYWQCCQCHEGWFSTKLIDSCPTCLTYRCGNCEYSAS' A
#
# COMPACT_ATOMS: atom_id res chain seq x y z
N MET A 1 -15.54 -3.24 6.41
CA MET A 1 -14.18 -2.85 6.80
C MET A 1 -13.54 -2.14 5.61
N ALA A 2 -13.27 -0.84 5.70
CA ALA A 2 -12.50 -0.12 4.69
C ALA A 2 -11.06 0.00 5.22
N CYS A 3 -10.08 -0.56 4.53
CA CYS A 3 -8.65 -0.42 4.90
C CYS A 3 -8.15 1.03 4.85
N CYS A 4 -8.94 1.95 4.28
CA CYS A 4 -8.66 3.38 4.20
C CYS A 4 -9.75 4.16 4.94
N ASN A 5 -9.70 4.22 6.26
CA ASN A 5 -10.49 5.25 6.95
C ASN A 5 -9.77 6.59 6.78
N SER A 6 -10.43 7.55 6.14
CA SER A 6 -9.91 8.85 5.67
C SER A 6 -9.28 9.75 6.75
N HIS A 7 -9.30 9.34 8.02
CA HIS A 7 -8.60 10.03 9.12
C HIS A 7 -7.08 9.77 9.12
N ASP A 8 -6.60 8.74 8.41
CA ASP A 8 -5.18 8.34 8.40
C ASP A 8 -4.43 8.71 7.10
N SER A 9 -5.09 9.40 6.15
CA SER A 9 -4.49 9.67 4.83
C SER A 9 -3.17 10.46 4.87
N HIS A 10 -2.92 11.27 5.89
CA HIS A 10 -1.64 11.97 6.05
C HIS A 10 -0.52 11.05 6.57
N LEU A 11 -0.84 10.13 7.49
CA LEU A 11 0.14 9.18 8.03
C LEU A 11 0.44 8.10 6.99
N ALA A 12 -0.58 7.56 6.32
CA ALA A 12 -0.42 6.63 5.21
C ALA A 12 0.42 7.21 4.06
N LYS A 13 0.24 8.49 3.71
CA LYS A 13 1.09 9.18 2.72
C LYS A 13 2.54 9.28 3.20
N ARG A 14 2.77 9.74 4.43
CA ARG A 14 4.13 9.82 5.00
C ARG A 14 4.79 8.45 5.12
N GLN A 15 4.05 7.42 5.52
CA GLN A 15 4.54 6.05 5.61
C GLN A 15 4.92 5.53 4.21
N ALA A 16 4.08 5.75 3.20
CA ALA A 16 4.38 5.41 1.81
C ALA A 16 5.61 6.18 1.28
N GLU A 17 5.77 7.47 1.63
CA GLU A 17 6.94 8.26 1.29
C GLU A 17 8.21 7.77 1.99
N LEU A 18 8.12 7.39 3.27
CA LEU A 18 9.22 6.82 4.05
C LEU A 18 9.61 5.44 3.53
N LEU A 19 8.63 4.61 3.15
CA LEU A 19 8.85 3.30 2.55
C LEU A 19 9.44 3.42 1.14
N ASN A 20 8.98 4.39 0.33
CA ASN A 20 9.58 4.73 -0.96
C ASN A 20 11.03 5.21 -0.76
N LYS A 21 11.31 6.03 0.26
CA LYS A 21 12.68 6.42 0.66
C LYS A 21 13.53 5.26 1.19
N ARG A 22 12.91 4.24 1.81
CA ARG A 22 13.57 3.04 2.34
C ARG A 22 13.74 1.92 1.30
N GLY A 23 13.28 2.11 0.06
CA GLY A 23 13.44 1.14 -1.01
C GLY A 23 12.36 0.07 -1.10
N ALA A 24 11.19 0.28 -0.49
CA ALA A 24 10.04 -0.60 -0.67
C ALA A 24 9.48 -0.45 -2.10
N GLN A 25 9.84 -1.38 -2.97
CA GLN A 25 9.42 -1.38 -4.37
C GLN A 25 8.08 -2.07 -4.58
N TYR A 26 7.69 -2.94 -3.64
CA TYR A 26 6.48 -3.75 -3.76
C TYR A 26 5.60 -3.61 -2.52
N TRP A 27 4.29 -3.69 -2.73
CA TRP A 27 3.29 -3.75 -1.69
C TRP A 27 2.33 -4.90 -1.96
N GLN A 28 1.87 -5.56 -0.90
CA GLN A 28 0.84 -6.58 -0.95
C GLN A 28 -0.47 -6.01 -0.39
N CYS A 29 -1.59 -6.41 -0.99
CA CYS A 29 -2.88 -5.88 -0.58
C CYS A 29 -3.26 -6.31 0.83
N CYS A 30 -3.57 -5.37 1.72
CA CYS A 30 -4.05 -5.65 3.09
C CYS A 30 -5.45 -6.25 3.18
N GLN A 31 -6.22 -6.28 2.10
CA GLN A 31 -7.57 -6.87 2.11
C GLN A 31 -7.55 -8.34 1.70
N CYS A 32 -6.89 -8.65 0.58
CA CYS A 32 -6.84 -10.01 0.07
C CYS A 32 -5.50 -10.71 0.30
N HIS A 33 -4.47 -10.01 0.79
CA HIS A 33 -3.11 -10.53 1.01
C HIS A 33 -2.52 -11.21 -0.25
N GLU A 34 -3.01 -10.79 -1.41
CA GLU A 34 -2.72 -11.40 -2.70
C GLU A 34 -1.91 -10.44 -3.56
N GLY A 35 -0.90 -11.00 -4.22
CA GLY A 35 -0.06 -10.29 -5.19
C GLY A 35 0.94 -9.31 -4.57
N TRP A 36 2.05 -9.12 -5.28
CA TRP A 36 3.03 -8.07 -4.98
C TRP A 36 2.98 -7.05 -6.10
N PHE A 37 2.50 -5.86 -5.77
CA PHE A 37 2.27 -4.80 -6.72
C PHE A 37 3.34 -3.73 -6.58
N SER A 38 3.83 -3.21 -7.69
CA SER A 38 4.86 -2.17 -7.65
C SER A 38 4.31 -0.88 -7.08
N THR A 39 4.99 -0.33 -6.07
CA THR A 39 4.57 0.87 -5.34
C THR A 39 4.51 2.13 -6.20
N LYS A 40 5.13 2.12 -7.39
CA LYS A 40 5.17 3.23 -8.36
C LYS A 40 4.17 3.12 -9.50
N LEU A 41 3.72 1.90 -9.81
CA LEU A 41 2.91 1.62 -11.00
C LEU A 41 1.46 1.32 -10.65
N ILE A 42 1.24 0.72 -9.47
CA ILE A 42 -0.06 0.18 -9.09
C ILE A 42 -0.39 0.72 -7.71
N ASP A 43 -1.39 1.60 -7.64
CA ASP A 43 -1.91 2.18 -6.40
C ASP A 43 -3.19 1.47 -5.90
N SER A 44 -3.72 0.53 -6.67
CA SER A 44 -4.94 -0.21 -6.36
C SER A 44 -4.77 -1.70 -6.66
N CYS A 45 -5.26 -2.55 -5.77
CA CYS A 45 -5.22 -3.99 -5.95
C CYS A 45 -6.24 -4.40 -7.04
N PRO A 46 -5.83 -5.05 -8.14
CA PRO A 46 -6.72 -5.48 -9.21
C PRO A 46 -7.69 -6.59 -8.79
N THR A 47 -7.35 -7.37 -7.76
CA THR A 47 -8.17 -8.51 -7.30
C THR A 47 -9.40 -8.08 -6.52
N CYS A 48 -9.22 -7.19 -5.55
CA CYS A 48 -10.30 -6.73 -4.65
C CYS A 48 -10.67 -5.26 -4.87
N LEU A 49 -10.09 -4.61 -5.89
CA LEU A 49 -10.29 -3.20 -6.25
C LEU A 49 -10.06 -2.22 -5.08
N THR A 50 -9.28 -2.63 -4.08
CA THR A 50 -8.95 -1.82 -2.90
C THR A 50 -7.71 -0.98 -3.16
N TYR A 51 -7.78 0.30 -2.81
CA TYR A 51 -6.64 1.20 -2.87
C TYR A 51 -5.58 0.84 -1.82
N ARG A 52 -4.33 1.02 -2.20
CA ARG A 52 -3.19 0.91 -1.31
C ARG A 52 -3.32 1.92 -0.16
N CYS A 53 -3.07 1.45 1.05
CA CYS A 53 -3.04 2.25 2.25
C CYS A 53 -1.76 1.98 3.06
N GLY A 54 -1.46 2.84 4.03
CA GLY A 54 -0.28 2.69 4.89
C GLY A 54 -0.23 1.38 5.70
N ASN A 55 -1.38 0.70 5.86
CA ASN A 55 -1.50 -0.61 6.52
C ASN A 55 -1.28 -1.80 5.57
N CYS A 56 -0.98 -1.58 4.29
CA CYS A 56 -0.55 -2.65 3.40
C CYS A 56 0.79 -3.24 3.85
N GLU A 57 1.06 -4.49 3.48
CA GLU A 57 2.39 -5.06 3.66
C GLU A 57 3.32 -4.51 2.57
N TYR A 58 4.54 -4.16 2.93
CA TYR A 58 5.51 -3.57 2.01
C TYR A 58 6.81 -4.33 2.10
N SER A 59 7.36 -4.66 0.93
CA SER A 59 8.64 -5.35 0.82
C SER A 59 9.63 -4.48 0.06
N ALA A 60 10.80 -4.30 0.68
CA ALA A 60 12.01 -3.90 -0.01
C ALA A 60 12.69 -5.20 -0.45
N SER A 61 13.08 -5.24 -1.72
CA SER A 61 13.70 -6.38 -2.42
C SER A 61 14.74 -7.14 -1.59
#